data_AF-A0A355YLH0-F1
#
_entry.id   AF-A0A355YLH0-F1
#
_cell.length_a   1.000
_cell.length_b   1.000
_cell.length_c   1.000
_cell.angle_alpha   90.00
_cell.angle_beta   90.00
_cell.angle_gamma   90.00
#
_symmetry.space_group_name_H-M   'P 1'
#
loop_
_entity.id
_entity.type
_entity.pdbx_description
1 polymer ?
#
loop_
_entity_poly.entity_id
_entity_poly.type
_entity_poly.pdbx_seq_one_letter_code
_entity_poly.pdbx_strand_id
1 'polypeptide(L)'
;SFKAIARAIEGERERQIELLSMGRTVTQETRRWDDNKEASYAMRSKEDAQDYRYFPEPDLVPVVISDEWLASIKARQPELRTQKLIRYKKEFDIPDYDANIITSAKRMADIF
;
A
#
# COMPACT_ATOMS: atom_id res chain seq x y z
N SER A 1 -1.91 -1.34 12.24
CA SER A 1 -0.51 -0.87 12.43
C SER A 1 0.39 -1.58 11.44
N PHE A 2 1.44 -0.92 10.91
CA PHE A 2 2.42 -1.57 10.02
C PHE A 2 3.08 -2.79 10.67
N LYS A 3 3.33 -2.74 11.98
CA LYS A 3 3.86 -3.89 12.74
C LYS A 3 2.89 -5.08 12.73
N ALA A 4 1.59 -4.83 12.89
CA ALA A 4 0.57 -5.88 12.85
C ALA A 4 0.46 -6.50 11.44
N ILE A 5 0.58 -5.69 10.39
CA ILE A 5 0.62 -6.18 9.00
C ILE A 5 1.84 -7.08 8.78
N ALA A 6 3.02 -6.64 9.22
CA ALA A 6 4.25 -7.43 9.10
C ALA A 6 4.13 -8.78 9.83
N ARG A 7 3.64 -8.78 11.08
CA ARG A 7 3.39 -10.02 11.84
C ARG A 7 2.35 -10.92 11.16
N ALA A 8 1.27 -10.35 10.64
CA ALA A 8 0.23 -11.12 9.96
C ALA A 8 0.75 -11.79 8.68
N ILE A 9 1.56 -11.08 7.89
CA ILE A 9 2.20 -11.63 6.70
C ILE A 9 3.18 -12.75 7.09
N GLU A 10 3.98 -12.53 8.13
CA GLU A 10 4.95 -13.50 8.60
C GLU A 10 4.29 -14.79 9.11
N GLY A 11 3.28 -14.66 9.98
CA GLY A 11 2.55 -15.82 10.49
C GLY A 11 1.79 -16.59 9.39
N GLU A 12 1.24 -15.90 8.39
CA GLU A 12 0.59 -16.57 7.27
C GLU A 12 1.61 -17.26 6.33
N ARG A 13 2.81 -16.66 6.16
CA ARG A 13 3.91 -17.27 5.41
C ARG A 13 4.32 -18.60 6.04
N GLU A 14 4.56 -18.61 7.36
CA GLU A 14 4.94 -19.84 8.08
C GLU A 14 3.87 -20.92 7.97
N ARG A 15 2.59 -20.56 8.16
CA ARG A 15 1.46 -21.49 8.00
C ARG A 15 1.41 -22.11 6.60
N GLN A 16 1.56 -21.32 5.54
CA GLN A 16 1.50 -21.83 4.18
C GLN A 16 2.69 -22.74 3.85
N ILE A 17 3.89 -22.41 4.35
CA ILE A 17 5.07 -23.27 4.23
C ILE A 17 4.82 -24.63 4.92
N GLU A 18 4.27 -24.62 6.13
CA GLU A 18 3.94 -25.85 6.87
C GLU A 18 2.90 -26.72 6.14
N LEU A 19 1.85 -26.10 5.60
CA LEU A 19 0.84 -26.84 4.82
C LEU A 19 1.45 -27.51 3.59
N LEU A 20 2.30 -26.78 2.86
CA LEU A 20 2.95 -27.30 1.66
C LEU A 20 3.98 -28.38 1.99
N SER A 21 4.71 -28.27 3.10
CA SER A 21 5.68 -29.29 3.51
C SER A 21 5.03 -30.61 3.93
N MET A 22 3.79 -30.55 4.43
CA MET A 22 2.95 -31.73 4.70
C MET A 22 2.25 -32.30 3.45
N GLY A 23 2.56 -31.78 2.25
CA GLY A 23 1.93 -32.20 0.99
C GLY A 23 0.46 -31.78 0.86
N ARG A 24 0.00 -30.81 1.67
CA ARG A 24 -1.37 -30.26 1.59
C ARG A 24 -1.39 -29.05 0.65
N THR A 25 -2.58 -28.74 0.14
CA THR A 25 -2.80 -27.58 -0.73
C THR A 25 -3.27 -26.37 0.07
N VAL A 26 -2.78 -25.18 -0.30
CA VAL A 26 -3.30 -23.91 0.24
C VAL A 26 -4.65 -23.62 -0.41
N THR A 27 -5.73 -23.67 0.39
CA THR A 27 -7.08 -23.34 -0.05
C THR A 27 -7.28 -21.83 -0.14
N GLN A 28 -8.06 -21.37 -1.12
CA GLN A 28 -8.36 -19.95 -1.26
C GLN A 28 -9.41 -19.52 -0.21
N GLU A 29 -9.02 -18.63 0.69
CA GLU A 29 -9.87 -18.21 1.80
C GLU A 29 -9.59 -16.76 2.22
N THR A 30 -10.57 -16.15 2.87
CA THR A 30 -10.37 -14.88 3.58
C THR A 30 -10.14 -15.19 5.05
N ARG A 31 -8.96 -14.82 5.55
CA ARG A 31 -8.53 -15.06 6.93
C ARG A 31 -8.44 -13.74 7.70
N ARG A 32 -8.61 -13.79 9.01
CA ARG A 32 -8.42 -12.67 9.92
C ARG A 32 -7.26 -12.92 10.86
N TRP A 33 -6.46 -11.89 11.09
CA TRP A 33 -5.36 -11.90 12.04
C TRP A 33 -5.85 -11.58 13.46
N ASP A 34 -5.37 -12.33 14.45
CA ASP A 34 -5.52 -12.04 15.88
C ASP A 34 -4.15 -11.70 16.47
N ASP A 35 -3.94 -10.43 16.84
CA ASP A 35 -2.68 -9.96 17.42
C ASP A 35 -2.38 -10.55 18.81
N ASN A 36 -3.39 -11.03 19.55
CA ASN A 36 -3.19 -11.64 20.86
C ASN A 36 -2.75 -13.10 20.76
N LYS A 37 -3.22 -13.79 19.71
CA LYS A 37 -2.91 -15.20 19.47
C LYS A 37 -1.77 -15.39 18.47
N GLU A 38 -1.30 -14.29 17.87
CA GLU A 38 -0.31 -14.26 16.80
C GLU A 38 -0.61 -15.28 15.69
N ALA A 39 -1.89 -15.41 15.35
CA ALA A 39 -2.37 -16.40 14.40
C ALA A 39 -3.48 -15.85 13.51
N SER A 40 -3.52 -16.32 12.26
CA SER A 40 -4.64 -16.11 11.36
C SER A 40 -5.68 -17.22 11.52
N TYR A 41 -6.97 -16.90 11.40
CA TYR A 41 -8.05 -17.88 11.36
C TYR A 41 -8.96 -17.64 10.16
N ALA A 42 -9.50 -18.73 9.62
CA ALA A 42 -10.41 -18.70 8.48
C ALA A 42 -11.71 -17.99 8.85
N MET A 43 -12.20 -17.09 7.99
CA MET A 43 -13.53 -16.50 8.14
C MET A 43 -14.50 -17.03 7.09
N ARG A 44 -14.13 -16.94 5.81
CA ARG A 44 -14.96 -17.37 4.69
C ARG A 44 -14.09 -18.12 3.68
N SER A 45 -14.57 -19.27 3.20
CA SER A 45 -14.00 -19.87 2.00
C SER A 45 -14.37 -19.01 0.77
N LYS A 46 -13.48 -18.97 -0.22
CA LYS A 46 -13.79 -18.35 -1.53
C LYS A 46 -14.36 -19.40 -2.49
N GLU A 47 -15.30 -20.23 -2.02
CA GLU A 47 -16.00 -21.19 -2.89
C GLU A 47 -16.95 -20.45 -3.85
N ASP A 48 -17.56 -19.35 -3.40
CA ASP A 48 -18.36 -18.46 -4.22
C ASP A 48 -17.68 -17.08 -4.28
N ALA A 49 -16.90 -16.84 -5.35
CA ALA A 49 -16.58 -15.47 -5.74
C ALA A 49 -17.93 -14.77 -6.03
N GLN A 50 -18.28 -13.78 -5.22
CA GLN A 50 -19.54 -13.06 -5.39
C GLN A 50 -19.53 -12.39 -6.76
N ASP A 51 -20.54 -12.70 -7.57
CA ASP A 51 -20.78 -11.96 -8.80
C ASP A 51 -21.32 -10.58 -8.43
N TYR A 52 -20.41 -9.60 -8.42
CA TYR A 52 -20.75 -8.19 -8.15
C TYR A 52 -21.55 -7.56 -9.28
N ARG A 53 -21.76 -8.26 -10.40
CA ARG A 53 -22.56 -7.83 -11.55
C ARG A 53 -22.19 -6.42 -11.99
N TYR A 54 -20.89 -6.17 -12.19
CA TYR A 54 -20.42 -4.86 -12.64
C TYR A 54 -21.11 -4.47 -13.95
N PHE A 55 -21.71 -3.29 -13.97
CA PHE A 55 -22.26 -2.66 -15.17
C PHE A 55 -21.98 -1.16 -15.12
N PRO A 56 -21.95 -0.47 -16.28
CA PRO A 56 -21.80 0.99 -16.30
C PRO A 56 -22.95 1.64 -15.53
N GLU A 57 -22.61 2.53 -14.60
CA GLU A 57 -23.59 3.32 -13.84
C GLU A 57 -24.38 4.22 -14.82
N PRO A 58 -25.68 3.96 -15.06
CA PRO A 58 -26.47 4.70 -16.05
C PRO A 58 -26.74 6.15 -15.63
N ASP A 59 -26.72 6.44 -14.33
CA ASP A 59 -27.03 7.77 -13.81
C ASP A 59 -25.82 8.73 -13.88
N LEU A 60 -24.61 8.19 -14.10
CA LEU A 60 -23.38 8.97 -14.20
C LEU A 60 -22.87 9.02 -15.63
N VAL A 61 -22.76 10.24 -16.17
CA VAL A 61 -22.03 10.45 -17.41
C VAL A 61 -20.54 10.12 -17.23
N PRO A 62 -19.86 9.58 -18.26
CA PRO A 62 -18.43 9.35 -18.21
C PRO A 62 -17.67 10.65 -17.87
N VAL A 63 -16.77 10.57 -16.89
CA VAL A 63 -15.88 11.69 -16.56
C VAL A 63 -14.76 11.74 -17.59
N VAL A 64 -14.76 12.77 -18.43
CA VAL A 64 -13.71 13.03 -19.42
C VAL A 64 -12.65 13.94 -18.80
N ILE A 65 -11.41 13.46 -18.72
CA ILE A 65 -10.28 14.22 -18.21
C ILE A 65 -9.55 14.86 -19.41
N SER A 66 -9.72 16.16 -19.60
CA SER A 66 -9.04 16.91 -20.67
C SER A 66 -7.54 17.04 -20.44
N ASP A 67 -6.76 17.17 -21.51
CA ASP A 67 -5.32 17.37 -21.45
C ASP A 67 -4.94 18.67 -20.72
N GLU A 68 -5.71 19.75 -20.89
CA GLU A 68 -5.50 21.02 -20.20
C GLU A 68 -5.66 20.87 -18.69
N TRP A 69 -6.70 20.14 -18.25
CA TRP A 69 -6.92 19.85 -16.84
C TRP A 69 -5.79 19.01 -16.25
N LEU A 70 -5.36 17.95 -16.97
CA LEU A 70 -4.23 17.11 -16.56
C LEU A 70 -2.94 17.92 -16.45
N ALA A 71 -2.66 18.79 -17.44
CA ALA A 71 -1.52 19.68 -17.43
C ALA A 71 -1.56 20.65 -16.24
N SER A 72 -2.74 21.21 -15.93
CA SER A 72 -2.92 22.11 -14.78
C SER A 72 -2.67 21.43 -13.43
N ILE A 73 -2.99 20.13 -13.31
CA ILE A 73 -2.74 19.35 -12.10
C ILE A 73 -1.26 19.04 -11.98
N LYS A 74 -0.62 18.59 -13.07
CA LYS A 74 0.82 18.32 -13.10
C LYS A 74 1.63 19.58 -12.77
N ALA A 75 1.25 20.74 -13.31
CA ALA A 75 1.92 22.01 -13.03
C ALA A 75 1.80 22.45 -11.55
N ARG A 76 0.73 22.04 -10.85
CA ARG A 76 0.52 22.32 -9.42
C ARG A 76 1.05 21.22 -8.51
N GLN A 77 1.55 20.11 -9.06
CA GLN A 77 2.06 19.00 -8.27
C GLN A 77 3.31 19.47 -7.52
N PRO A 78 3.32 19.43 -6.17
CA PRO A 78 4.51 19.75 -5.42
C PRO A 78 5.58 18.67 -5.62
N GLU A 79 6.82 19.04 -5.37
CA GLU A 79 7.94 18.11 -5.36
C GLU A 79 7.66 16.95 -4.39
N LEU A 80 7.75 15.72 -4.90
CA LEU A 80 7.55 14.51 -4.10
C LEU A 80 8.75 14.27 -3.17
N ARG A 81 8.54 13.53 -2.07
CA ARG A 81 9.61 13.20 -1.11
C ARG A 81 10.86 12.63 -1.80
N THR A 82 10.69 11.75 -2.77
CA THR A 82 11.81 11.13 -3.51
C THR A 82 12.62 12.14 -4.32
N GLN A 83 11.96 13.15 -4.89
CA GLN A 83 12.60 14.24 -5.60
C GLN A 83 13.33 15.17 -4.62
N LYS A 84 12.66 15.57 -3.52
CA LYS A 84 13.28 16.35 -2.42
C LYS A 84 14.54 15.68 -1.89
N LEU A 85 14.51 14.35 -1.66
CA LEU A 85 15.66 13.58 -1.20
C LEU A 85 16.86 13.69 -2.14
N ILE A 86 16.63 13.56 -3.44
CA ILE A 86 17.69 13.68 -4.45
C ILE A 86 18.23 15.10 -4.47
N ARG A 87 17.36 16.09 -4.42
CA ARG A 87 17.73 17.51 -4.41
C ARG A 87 18.55 17.88 -3.18
N TYR A 88 18.11 17.48 -1.99
CA TYR A 88 18.80 17.78 -0.73
C TYR A 88 20.21 17.20 -0.68
N LYS A 89 20.41 16.00 -1.21
CA LYS A 89 21.75 15.41 -1.33
C LYS A 89 22.64 16.14 -2.34
N LYS A 90 22.08 16.53 -3.49
CA LYS A 90 22.84 17.12 -4.60
C LYS A 90 23.15 18.60 -4.40
N GLU A 91 22.19 19.37 -3.93
CA GLU A 91 22.27 20.83 -3.85
C GLU A 91 22.72 21.32 -2.47
N PHE A 92 22.42 20.57 -1.40
CA PHE A 92 22.75 20.97 -0.03
C PHE A 92 23.78 20.06 0.65
N ASP A 93 24.29 19.05 -0.07
CA ASP A 93 25.28 18.07 0.43
C ASP A 93 24.85 17.39 1.76
N ILE A 94 23.54 17.24 1.95
CA ILE A 94 22.99 16.64 3.17
C ILE A 94 23.18 15.12 3.12
N PRO A 95 23.74 14.50 4.18
CA PRO A 95 23.85 13.05 4.27
C PRO A 95 22.50 12.34 4.10
N ASP A 96 22.52 11.12 3.55
CA ASP A 96 21.28 10.36 3.30
C ASP A 96 20.40 10.20 4.55
N TYR A 97 21.02 9.93 5.69
CA TYR A 97 20.32 9.78 6.96
C TYR A 97 19.52 11.04 7.32
N ASP A 98 20.16 12.22 7.30
CA ASP A 98 19.53 13.49 7.66
C ASP A 98 18.46 13.91 6.64
N ALA A 99 18.74 13.73 5.35
CA ALA A 99 17.77 14.01 4.29
C ALA A 99 16.50 13.15 4.45
N ASN A 100 16.64 11.88 4.86
CA ASN A 100 15.50 11.00 5.15
C ASN A 100 14.67 11.47 6.34
N ILE A 101 15.31 12.00 7.38
CA ILE A 101 14.63 12.56 8.56
C ILE A 101 13.89 13.84 8.17
N ILE A 102 14.56 14.82 7.56
CA ILE A 102 13.97 16.11 7.19
C ILE A 102 12.74 15.90 6.30
N THR A 103 12.84 14.98 5.33
CA THR A 103 11.75 14.68 4.39
C THR A 103 10.71 13.69 4.92
N SER A 104 10.79 13.24 6.19
CA SER A 104 9.88 12.21 6.76
C SER A 104 8.46 12.70 6.96
N ALA A 105 8.28 14.01 7.13
CA ALA A 105 7.00 14.66 7.18
C ALA A 105 7.02 15.92 6.31
N LYS A 106 5.93 16.16 5.57
CA LYS A 106 5.80 17.35 4.73
C LYS A 106 6.09 18.64 5.51
N ARG A 107 5.53 18.76 6.72
CA ARG A 107 5.73 19.94 7.58
C ARG A 107 7.20 20.18 7.93
N MET A 108 8.00 19.14 8.19
CA MET A 108 9.42 19.31 8.48
C MET A 108 10.19 19.77 7.24
N ALA A 109 9.87 19.17 6.08
CA ALA A 109 10.43 19.57 4.79
C ALA A 109 9.93 20.91 4.25
N ASP A 110 8.96 21.55 4.93
CA ASP A 110 8.45 22.90 4.63
C ASP A 110 9.03 23.94 5.61
N ILE A 111 9.50 23.52 6.80
CA ILE A 111 10.22 24.37 7.76
C ILE A 111 11.70 24.49 7.41
N PHE A 112 12.30 23.39 6.94
CA PHE A 112 13.65 23.34 6.41
C PHE A 112 13.72 23.98 5.02
#